data_AF-A0A565AZW3-F1
#
_entry.id   AF-A0A565AZW3-F1
#
_cell.length_a   1.000
_cell.length_b   1.000
_cell.length_c   1.000
_cell.angle_alpha   90.00
_cell.angle_beta   90.00
_cell.angle_gamma   90.00
#
_symmetry.space_group_name_H-M   'P 1'
#
loop_
_entity.id
_entity.type
_entity.pdbx_description
1 polymer ?
#
loop_
_entity_poly.entity_id
_entity_poly.type
_entity_poly.pdbx_seq_one_letter_code
_entity_poly.pdbx_strand_id
1 'polypeptide(L)'
;MMVCDGYVSDETMGTIAPVVVYWVYAGVYQILSLYLDKFRFHSLHEEHKKNVVPIITVVKGVLLQQLLQVAITQLGFVITSYGEETLKPTVQPPVSIQILQILLAMFIFDTCQYFVHRYMHHNKFLYRHVHSHHHRLIVPYAVGALYNHPVEVITDMLGGAAAFFATGMTPRTSVWFFCLATVKTNRRSLRSTASGERVPRFVQQ
;
A
#
# COMPACT_ATOMS: atom_id res chain seq x y z
N MET A 1 20.05 11.04 7.52
CA MET A 1 19.40 11.98 8.46
C MET A 1 17.97 12.15 7.97
N MET A 2 16.98 11.73 8.76
CA MET A 2 15.57 11.94 8.39
C MET A 2 15.16 13.37 8.74
N VAL A 3 14.22 13.93 7.98
CA VAL A 3 13.83 15.37 8.05
C VAL A 3 13.31 15.79 9.44
N CYS A 4 12.89 14.84 10.27
CA CYS A 4 12.34 15.08 11.62
C CYS A 4 13.14 14.41 12.76
N ASP A 5 14.42 14.08 12.56
CA ASP A 5 15.26 13.45 13.59
C ASP A 5 15.23 14.28 14.89
N GLY A 6 14.73 13.70 15.98
CA GLY A 6 14.64 14.32 17.31
C GLY A 6 13.30 14.96 17.70
N TYR A 7 12.35 15.14 16.77
CA TYR A 7 11.01 15.69 17.06
C TYR A 7 9.92 14.62 17.13
N VAL A 8 10.10 13.50 16.42
CA VAL A 8 9.12 12.41 16.28
C VAL A 8 9.88 11.10 16.43
N SER A 9 9.30 10.12 17.12
CA SER A 9 9.92 8.80 17.28
C SER A 9 10.02 8.07 15.93
N ASP A 10 10.99 7.16 15.78
CA ASP A 10 11.19 6.42 14.53
C ASP A 10 9.94 5.58 14.18
N GLU A 11 9.22 5.09 15.18
CA GLU A 11 7.97 4.32 15.06
C GLU A 11 6.82 5.17 14.53
N THR A 12 6.65 6.38 15.08
CA THR A 12 5.65 7.34 14.61
C THR A 12 5.99 7.87 13.22
N MET A 13 7.27 8.04 12.90
CA MET A 13 7.70 8.43 11.56
C MET A 13 7.44 7.31 10.55
N GLY A 14 7.57 6.04 10.95
CA GLY A 14 7.22 4.87 10.15
C GLY A 14 5.74 4.77 9.77
N THR A 15 4.84 5.40 10.54
CA THR A 15 3.41 5.45 10.21
C THR A 15 3.03 6.70 9.40
N ILE A 16 3.63 7.86 9.70
CA ILE A 16 3.29 9.13 9.03
C ILE A 16 3.93 9.24 7.64
N ALA A 17 5.21 8.87 7.49
CA ALA A 17 5.95 9.10 6.25
C ALA A 17 5.33 8.38 5.03
N PRO A 18 4.91 7.09 5.11
CA PRO A 18 4.26 6.42 3.99
C PRO A 18 2.94 7.10 3.58
N VAL A 19 2.18 7.65 4.53
CA VAL A 19 0.93 8.40 4.26
C VAL A 19 1.24 9.68 3.48
N VAL A 20 2.24 10.45 3.90
CA VAL A 20 2.66 11.66 3.19
C VAL A 20 3.14 11.31 1.77
N VAL A 21 3.99 10.30 1.63
CA VAL A 21 4.49 9.82 0.33
C VAL A 21 3.33 9.39 -0.56
N TYR A 22 2.32 8.70 -0.02
CA TYR A 22 1.12 8.31 -0.75
C TYR A 22 0.41 9.54 -1.36
N TRP A 23 0.10 10.55 -0.55
CA TRP A 23 -0.65 11.72 -0.99
C TRP A 23 0.13 12.59 -1.97
N VAL A 24 1.44 12.75 -1.76
CA VAL A 24 2.33 13.45 -2.70
C VAL A 24 2.37 12.70 -4.04
N TYR A 25 2.59 11.39 -4.02
CA TYR A 25 2.65 10.58 -5.24
C TYR A 25 1.31 10.59 -6.00
N ALA A 26 0.21 10.34 -5.31
CA ALA A 26 -1.13 10.36 -5.90
C ALA A 26 -1.49 11.74 -6.44
N GLY A 27 -1.17 12.82 -5.71
CA GLY A 27 -1.39 14.20 -6.13
C GLY A 27 -0.63 14.56 -7.40
N VAL A 28 0.66 14.21 -7.48
CA VAL A 28 1.48 14.43 -8.69
C VAL A 28 0.89 13.68 -9.88
N TYR A 29 0.51 12.41 -9.72
CA TYR A 29 -0.11 11.64 -10.81
C TYR A 29 -1.48 12.18 -11.22
N GLN A 30 -2.27 12.69 -10.26
CA GLN A 30 -3.56 13.31 -10.55
C GLN A 30 -3.39 14.63 -11.31
N ILE A 31 -2.39 15.45 -10.97
CA ILE A 31 -2.09 16.68 -11.72
C ILE A 31 -1.59 16.32 -13.11
N LEU A 32 -0.65 15.36 -13.21
CA LEU A 32 -0.12 14.91 -14.49
C LEU A 32 -1.22 14.35 -15.40
N SER A 33 -2.18 13.61 -14.84
CA SER A 33 -3.30 13.08 -15.62
C SER A 33 -4.19 14.19 -16.18
N LEU A 34 -4.41 15.29 -15.45
CA LEU A 34 -5.15 16.46 -15.95
C LEU A 34 -4.43 17.17 -17.11
N TYR A 35 -3.10 17.28 -17.06
CA TYR A 35 -2.32 17.89 -18.14
C TYR A 35 -2.20 17.01 -19.38
N LEU A 36 -2.01 15.70 -19.19
CA LEU A 36 -1.82 14.74 -20.28
C LEU A 36 -3.13 14.19 -20.85
N ASP A 37 -4.29 14.52 -20.26
CA ASP A 37 -5.60 14.07 -20.76
C ASP A 37 -5.82 14.48 -22.22
N LYS A 38 -5.28 15.64 -22.61
CA LYS A 38 -5.29 16.15 -24.00
C LYS A 38 -4.61 15.21 -25.01
N PHE A 39 -3.74 14.30 -24.54
CA PHE A 39 -2.96 13.38 -25.38
C PHE A 39 -3.35 11.90 -25.20
N ARG A 40 -4.34 11.57 -24.35
CA ARG A 40 -4.84 10.19 -24.20
C ARG A 40 -5.81 9.86 -25.33
N PHE A 41 -5.48 8.83 -26.13
CA PHE A 41 -6.34 8.31 -27.20
C PHE A 41 -7.65 7.66 -26.68
N HIS A 42 -7.68 7.18 -25.42
CA HIS A 42 -8.90 6.70 -24.77
C HIS A 42 -9.53 7.85 -23.99
N SER A 43 -10.64 8.39 -24.49
CA SER A 43 -11.34 9.48 -23.80
C SER A 43 -11.88 8.98 -22.44
N LEU A 44 -11.56 9.68 -21.35
CA LEU A 44 -12.11 9.42 -20.01
C LEU A 44 -13.66 9.37 -20.01
N HIS A 45 -14.29 9.96 -21.02
CA HIS A 45 -15.73 9.96 -21.25
C HIS A 45 -16.34 8.57 -21.46
N GLU A 46 -15.57 7.62 -22.03
CA GLU A 46 -15.97 6.21 -22.17
C GLU A 46 -15.77 5.42 -20.85
N GLU A 47 -14.80 5.81 -20.02
CA GLU A 47 -14.59 5.24 -18.68
C GLU A 47 -15.65 5.72 -17.67
N HIS A 48 -16.10 6.98 -17.79
CA HIS A 48 -17.16 7.57 -16.96
C HIS A 48 -18.54 6.91 -17.13
N LYS A 49 -18.76 6.14 -18.22
CA LYS A 49 -19.97 5.33 -18.41
C LYS A 49 -19.95 4.02 -17.62
N LYS A 50 -18.79 3.62 -17.07
CA LYS A 50 -18.63 2.39 -16.28
C LYS A 50 -18.85 2.69 -14.79
N ASN A 51 -18.85 1.67 -13.93
CA ASN A 51 -19.15 1.77 -12.50
C ASN A 51 -18.05 2.54 -11.72
N VAL A 52 -18.03 3.87 -11.87
CA VAL A 52 -17.07 4.79 -11.25
C VAL A 52 -17.59 5.26 -9.89
N VAL A 53 -16.73 5.21 -8.88
CA VAL A 53 -17.05 5.68 -7.52
C VAL A 53 -16.70 7.17 -7.40
N PRO A 54 -17.52 7.99 -6.70
CA PRO A 54 -17.19 9.38 -6.45
C PRO A 54 -15.84 9.55 -5.74
N ILE A 55 -15.04 10.53 -6.16
CA ILE A 55 -13.71 10.79 -5.58
C ILE A 55 -13.74 11.01 -4.07
N ILE A 56 -14.80 11.64 -3.54
CA ILE A 56 -14.94 11.87 -2.10
C ILE A 56 -15.13 10.57 -1.31
N THR A 57 -15.80 9.58 -1.90
CA THR A 57 -15.97 8.24 -1.32
C THR A 57 -14.63 7.51 -1.30
N VAL A 58 -13.86 7.64 -2.39
CA VAL A 58 -12.51 7.10 -2.52
C VAL A 58 -11.59 7.69 -1.45
N VAL A 59 -11.53 9.02 -1.35
CA VAL A 59 -10.71 9.74 -0.35
C VAL A 59 -11.07 9.32 1.07
N LYS A 60 -12.37 9.26 1.40
CA LYS A 60 -12.82 8.80 2.71
C LYS A 60 -12.39 7.36 3.00
N GLY A 61 -12.51 6.47 2.01
CA GLY A 61 -12.07 5.07 2.14
C GLY A 61 -10.57 4.96 2.42
N VAL A 62 -9.74 5.67 1.64
CA VAL A 62 -8.28 5.67 1.82
C VAL A 62 -7.88 6.23 3.18
N LEU A 63 -8.49 7.35 3.61
CA LEU A 63 -8.21 7.93 4.92
C LEU A 63 -8.62 6.99 6.07
N LEU A 64 -9.76 6.31 5.94
CA LEU A 64 -10.19 5.32 6.93
C LEU A 64 -9.21 4.15 7.01
N GLN A 65 -8.76 3.64 5.86
CA GLN A 65 -7.74 2.58 5.79
C GLN A 65 -6.41 3.03 6.42
N GLN A 66 -5.93 4.23 6.10
CA GLN A 66 -4.70 4.76 6.68
C GLN A 66 -4.83 4.92 8.20
N LEU A 67 -5.97 5.41 8.70
CA LEU A 67 -6.22 5.53 10.13
C LEU A 67 -6.19 4.17 10.83
N LEU A 68 -6.81 3.15 10.25
CA LEU A 68 -6.76 1.78 10.77
C LEU A 68 -5.33 1.24 10.78
N GLN A 69 -4.56 1.48 9.71
CA GLN A 69 -3.16 1.06 9.63
C GLN A 69 -2.31 1.73 10.71
N VAL A 70 -2.44 3.05 10.90
CA VAL A 70 -1.72 3.78 11.96
C VAL A 70 -2.10 3.24 13.34
N ALA A 71 -3.40 3.04 13.61
CA ALA A 71 -3.87 2.55 14.91
C ALA A 71 -3.32 1.15 15.24
N ILE A 72 -3.37 0.23 14.27
CA ILE A 72 -2.86 -1.14 14.45
C ILE A 72 -1.35 -1.15 14.68
N THR A 73 -0.60 -0.37 13.89
CA THR A 73 0.86 -0.30 14.05
C THR A 73 1.25 0.28 15.41
N GLN A 74 0.61 1.38 15.84
CA GLN A 74 0.89 1.98 17.15
C GLN A 74 0.51 1.04 18.31
N LEU A 75 -0.63 0.34 18.20
CA LEU A 75 -1.00 -0.68 19.19
C LEU A 75 0.03 -1.81 19.26
N GLY A 76 0.53 -2.29 18.12
CA GLY A 76 1.59 -3.30 18.07
C GLY A 76 2.89 -2.84 18.75
N PHE A 77 3.27 -1.58 18.57
CA PHE A 77 4.42 -0.99 19.26
C PHE A 77 4.22 -0.89 20.78
N VAL A 78 3.03 -0.48 21.22
CA VAL A 78 2.69 -0.43 22.64
C VAL A 78 2.78 -1.83 23.26
N ILE A 79 2.21 -2.85 22.63
CA ILE A 79 2.24 -4.23 23.12
C ILE A 79 3.68 -4.77 23.21
N THR A 80 4.50 -4.52 22.19
CA THR A 80 5.91 -4.96 22.18
C THR A 80 6.75 -4.23 23.23
N SER A 81 6.47 -2.95 23.49
CA SER A 81 7.16 -2.18 24.53
C SER A 81 6.87 -2.65 25.97
N TYR A 82 5.72 -3.29 26.22
CA TYR A 82 5.42 -3.89 27.53
C TYR A 82 6.13 -5.23 27.76
N GLY A 83 6.55 -5.93 26.69
CA GLY A 83 7.12 -7.27 26.76
C GLY A 83 8.64 -7.35 26.73
N GLU A 84 9.33 -6.26 26.39
CA GLU A 84 10.79 -6.20 26.29
C GLU A 84 11.35 -5.32 27.43
N GLU A 85 12.30 -5.83 28.22
CA GLU A 85 13.02 -4.99 29.18
C GLU A 85 13.72 -3.85 28.42
N THR A 86 13.27 -2.62 28.70
CA THR A 86 13.49 -1.36 27.97
C THR A 86 14.93 -0.81 27.99
N LEU A 87 15.96 -1.67 28.01
CA LEU A 87 17.34 -1.27 28.28
C LEU A 87 18.33 -1.49 27.13
N LYS A 88 17.92 -2.01 25.96
CA LYS A 88 18.82 -2.09 24.80
C LYS A 88 18.58 -0.93 23.83
N PRO A 89 19.50 0.05 23.74
CA PRO A 89 19.41 1.06 22.71
C PRO A 89 19.44 0.39 21.32
N THR A 90 18.45 0.69 20.49
CA THR A 90 18.38 0.20 19.12
C THR A 90 19.50 0.82 18.29
N VAL A 91 20.62 0.11 18.16
CA VAL A 91 21.76 0.57 17.35
C VAL A 91 21.43 0.38 15.87
N GLN A 92 21.58 1.45 15.09
CA GLN A 92 21.37 1.37 13.64
C GLN A 92 22.46 0.53 12.98
N PRO A 93 22.11 -0.48 12.17
CA PRO A 93 23.09 -1.28 11.47
C PRO A 93 23.78 -0.47 10.36
N PRO A 94 24.92 -0.92 9.83
CA PRO A 94 25.59 -0.26 8.71
C PRO A 94 24.66 -0.09 7.50
N VAL A 95 24.87 0.98 6.72
CA VAL A 95 24.01 1.30 5.57
C VAL A 95 23.91 0.15 4.56
N SER A 96 24.98 -0.63 4.36
CA SER A 96 24.96 -1.82 3.51
C SER A 96 23.96 -2.88 4.00
N ILE A 97 23.90 -3.11 5.31
CA ILE A 97 22.95 -4.03 5.93
C ILE A 97 21.53 -3.47 5.84
N GLN A 98 21.33 -2.17 6.05
CA GLN A 98 20.02 -1.53 5.87
C GLN A 98 19.51 -1.71 4.43
N ILE A 99 20.37 -1.49 3.43
CA ILE A 99 20.02 -1.70 2.01
C ILE A 99 19.65 -3.16 1.77
N LEU A 100 20.43 -4.12 2.26
CA LEU A 100 20.13 -5.54 2.11
C LEU A 100 18.79 -5.91 2.80
N GLN A 101 18.54 -5.40 4.00
CA GLN A 101 17.28 -5.60 4.73
C GLN A 101 16.09 -5.06 3.92
N ILE A 102 16.20 -3.85 3.35
CA ILE A 102 15.16 -3.26 2.50
C ILE A 102 14.93 -4.11 1.25
N LEU A 103 15.99 -4.56 0.57
CA LEU A 103 15.87 -5.39 -0.63
C LEU A 103 15.20 -6.74 -0.34
N LEU A 104 15.61 -7.41 0.74
CA LEU A 104 15.00 -8.67 1.17
C LEU A 104 13.54 -8.46 1.60
N ALA A 105 13.24 -7.37 2.31
CA ALA A 105 11.89 -7.05 2.72
C ALA A 105 10.98 -6.77 1.52
N MET A 106 11.47 -6.03 0.52
CA MET A 106 10.75 -5.85 -0.75
C MET A 106 10.50 -7.18 -1.43
N PHE A 107 11.50 -8.07 -1.50
CA PHE A 107 11.31 -9.40 -2.08
C PHE A 107 10.25 -10.23 -1.35
N ILE A 108 10.27 -10.25 -0.01
CA ILE A 108 9.29 -10.96 0.82
C ILE A 108 7.90 -10.36 0.63
N PHE A 109 7.78 -9.04 0.72
CA PHE A 109 6.52 -8.32 0.54
C PHE A 109 5.90 -8.62 -0.82
N ASP A 110 6.70 -8.56 -1.88
CA ASP A 110 6.30 -8.86 -3.25
C ASP A 110 5.81 -10.30 -3.40
N THR A 111 6.50 -11.23 -2.75
CA THR A 111 6.16 -12.66 -2.74
C THR A 111 4.81 -12.86 -2.05
N CYS A 112 4.61 -12.29 -0.86
CA CYS A 112 3.33 -12.34 -0.14
C CYS A 112 2.19 -11.76 -0.98
N GLN A 113 2.38 -10.56 -1.52
CA GLN A 113 1.37 -9.90 -2.37
C GLN A 113 1.03 -10.73 -3.61
N TYR A 114 2.03 -11.33 -4.26
CA TYR A 114 1.81 -12.16 -5.44
C TYR A 114 0.98 -13.41 -5.11
N PHE A 115 1.37 -14.16 -4.07
CA PHE A 115 0.68 -15.39 -3.72
C PHE A 115 -0.73 -15.14 -3.19
N VAL A 116 -0.94 -14.13 -2.34
CA VAL A 116 -2.26 -13.80 -1.82
C VAL A 116 -3.20 -13.34 -2.93
N HIS A 117 -2.73 -12.44 -3.82
CA HIS A 117 -3.49 -12.02 -4.98
C HIS A 117 -3.83 -13.23 -5.88
N ARG A 118 -2.84 -14.07 -6.22
CA ARG A 118 -3.07 -15.28 -7.02
C ARG A 118 -4.08 -16.22 -6.36
N TYR A 119 -4.01 -16.39 -5.06
CA TYR A 119 -4.95 -17.21 -4.30
C TYR A 119 -6.37 -16.65 -4.36
N MET A 120 -6.54 -15.34 -4.21
CA MET A 120 -7.83 -14.66 -4.37
C MET A 120 -8.41 -14.83 -5.78
N HIS A 121 -7.57 -14.91 -6.81
CA HIS A 121 -7.99 -15.24 -8.17
C HIS A 121 -8.26 -16.72 -8.43
N HIS A 122 -7.81 -17.63 -7.56
CA HIS A 122 -8.07 -19.07 -7.71
C HIS A 122 -9.29 -19.52 -6.91
N ASN A 123 -9.53 -18.91 -5.75
CA ASN A 123 -10.64 -19.25 -4.89
C ASN A 123 -11.91 -18.48 -5.31
N LYS A 124 -12.95 -19.20 -5.75
CA LYS A 124 -14.23 -18.62 -6.20
C LYS A 124 -14.89 -17.72 -5.16
N PHE A 125 -14.83 -18.10 -3.88
CA PHE A 125 -15.45 -17.34 -2.80
C PHE A 125 -14.75 -16.00 -2.58
N LEU A 126 -13.41 -16.04 -2.45
CA LEU A 126 -12.61 -14.83 -2.25
C LEU A 126 -12.66 -13.91 -3.46
N TYR A 127 -12.63 -14.48 -4.67
CA TYR A 127 -12.84 -13.68 -5.87
C TYR A 127 -14.19 -12.98 -5.81
N ARG A 128 -15.30 -13.72 -5.63
CA ARG A 128 -16.64 -13.15 -5.77
C ARG A 128 -16.98 -12.10 -4.70
N HIS A 129 -16.50 -12.26 -3.46
CA HIS A 129 -16.91 -11.40 -2.35
C HIS A 129 -15.86 -10.38 -1.92
N VAL A 130 -14.58 -10.63 -2.18
CA VAL A 130 -13.48 -9.73 -1.77
C VAL A 130 -12.86 -9.09 -3.00
N HIS A 131 -12.25 -9.89 -3.88
CA HIS A 131 -11.38 -9.38 -4.94
C HIS A 131 -12.15 -8.81 -6.14
N SER A 132 -13.40 -9.23 -6.33
CA SER A 132 -14.28 -8.67 -7.35
C SER A 132 -14.55 -7.18 -7.10
N HIS A 133 -14.54 -6.72 -5.85
CA HIS A 133 -14.70 -5.30 -5.54
C HIS A 133 -13.56 -4.48 -6.15
N HIS A 134 -12.32 -4.94 -5.96
CA HIS A 134 -11.13 -4.33 -6.54
C HIS A 134 -11.19 -4.29 -8.08
N HIS A 135 -11.67 -5.36 -8.72
CA HIS A 135 -11.77 -5.45 -10.20
C HIS A 135 -13.03 -4.81 -10.79
N ARG A 136 -14.11 -4.62 -10.01
CA ARG A 136 -15.39 -4.06 -10.50
C ARG A 136 -15.35 -2.54 -10.58
N LEU A 137 -14.47 -1.91 -9.81
CA LEU A 137 -14.37 -0.46 -9.73
C LEU A 137 -13.32 0.05 -10.70
N ILE A 138 -13.75 0.95 -11.58
CA ILE A 138 -12.82 1.73 -12.37
C ILE A 138 -12.64 3.02 -11.60
N VAL A 139 -11.46 3.19 -11.03
CA VAL A 139 -11.10 4.42 -10.32
C VAL A 139 -10.20 5.23 -11.25
N PRO A 140 -10.74 6.21 -11.99
CA PRO A 140 -9.96 7.03 -12.94
C PRO A 140 -9.06 8.04 -12.23
N TYR A 141 -9.13 8.10 -10.89
CA TYR A 141 -8.36 9.00 -10.06
C TYR A 141 -7.13 8.28 -9.51
N ALA A 142 -5.97 8.94 -9.55
CA ALA A 142 -4.75 8.38 -8.98
C ALA A 142 -4.83 8.19 -7.46
N VAL A 143 -5.65 9.01 -6.80
CA VAL A 143 -6.03 8.92 -5.38
C VAL A 143 -6.85 7.65 -5.09
N GLY A 144 -7.33 6.95 -6.12
CA GLY A 144 -7.99 5.66 -6.01
C GLY A 144 -7.10 4.47 -5.77
N ALA A 145 -5.78 4.65 -5.81
CA ALA A 145 -4.84 3.53 -5.90
C ALA A 145 -4.93 2.54 -4.71
N LEU A 146 -5.36 3.01 -3.54
CA LEU A 146 -5.55 2.20 -2.33
C LEU A 146 -7.02 1.96 -1.98
N TYR A 147 -7.97 2.31 -2.84
CA TYR A 147 -9.38 2.06 -2.57
C TYR A 147 -9.73 0.61 -2.90
N ASN A 148 -9.64 -0.26 -1.90
CA ASN A 148 -9.90 -1.69 -2.03
C ASN A 148 -10.73 -2.25 -0.87
N HIS A 149 -11.07 -3.53 -0.97
CA HIS A 149 -11.86 -4.22 0.06
C HIS A 149 -11.04 -4.33 1.36
N PRO A 150 -11.63 -4.14 2.57
CA PRO A 150 -10.89 -4.18 3.83
C PRO A 150 -10.04 -5.44 4.07
N VAL A 151 -10.48 -6.59 3.56
CA VAL A 151 -9.70 -7.83 3.63
C VAL A 151 -8.40 -7.74 2.84
N GLU A 152 -8.39 -7.07 1.69
CA GLU A 152 -7.16 -6.88 0.90
C GLU A 152 -6.16 -5.99 1.65
N VAL A 153 -6.67 -4.94 2.30
CA VAL A 153 -5.87 -4.08 3.20
C VAL A 153 -5.20 -4.92 4.28
N ILE A 154 -5.95 -5.79 4.95
CA ILE A 154 -5.42 -6.66 6.00
C ILE A 154 -4.32 -7.57 5.44
N THR A 155 -4.51 -8.12 4.24
CA THR A 155 -3.48 -8.97 3.63
C THR A 155 -2.19 -8.21 3.28
N ASP A 156 -2.30 -6.96 2.82
CA ASP A 156 -1.14 -6.10 2.59
C ASP A 156 -0.43 -5.74 3.90
N MET A 157 -1.20 -5.44 4.96
CA MET A 157 -0.64 -5.16 6.29
C MET A 157 0.12 -6.37 6.85
N LEU A 158 -0.44 -7.57 6.72
CA LEU A 158 0.21 -8.81 7.16
C LEU A 158 1.48 -9.11 6.35
N GLY A 159 1.46 -8.89 5.04
CA GLY A 159 2.65 -9.03 4.20
C GLY A 159 3.75 -8.04 4.60
N GLY A 160 3.40 -6.79 4.89
CA GLY A 160 4.35 -5.77 5.34
C GLY A 160 4.94 -6.08 6.71
N ALA A 161 4.11 -6.54 7.65
CA ALA A 161 4.54 -6.98 8.97
C ALA A 161 5.49 -8.19 8.88
N ALA A 162 5.14 -9.19 8.05
CA ALA A 162 6.00 -10.35 7.82
C ALA A 162 7.38 -9.94 7.26
N ALA A 163 7.43 -9.03 6.30
CA ALA A 163 8.69 -8.51 5.75
C ALA A 163 9.52 -7.73 6.79
N PHE A 164 8.87 -6.91 7.64
CA PHE A 164 9.52 -6.18 8.73
C PHE A 164 10.16 -7.14 9.73
N PHE A 165 9.40 -8.10 10.25
CA PHE A 165 9.90 -9.04 11.26
C PHE A 165 10.94 -10.02 10.69
N ALA A 166 10.72 -10.55 9.48
CA ALA A 166 11.63 -11.52 8.87
C ALA A 166 13.02 -10.95 8.56
N THR A 167 13.13 -9.65 8.32
CA THR A 167 14.41 -8.99 8.03
C THR A 167 15.10 -8.39 9.24
N GLY A 168 14.43 -8.36 10.40
CA GLY A 168 14.97 -7.80 11.65
C GLY A 168 15.41 -6.34 11.51
N MET A 169 14.75 -5.58 10.63
CA MET A 169 15.10 -4.19 10.40
C MET A 169 14.67 -3.31 11.58
N THR A 170 15.40 -2.22 11.82
CA THR A 170 15.01 -1.24 12.84
C THR A 170 13.75 -0.47 12.40
N PRO A 171 12.98 0.13 13.33
CA PRO A 171 11.88 1.03 12.98
C PRO A 171 12.31 2.17 12.05
N ARG A 172 13.54 2.66 12.21
CA ARG A 172 14.15 3.67 11.34
C ARG A 172 14.33 3.19 9.91
N THR A 173 14.87 1.99 9.72
CA THR A 173 15.05 1.38 8.39
C THR A 173 13.69 1.06 7.76
N SER A 174 12.70 0.67 8.57
CA SER A 174 11.37 0.32 8.07
C SER A 174 10.61 1.50 7.49
N VAL A 175 10.88 2.73 7.94
CA VAL A 175 10.35 3.95 7.32
C VAL A 175 10.65 3.99 5.81
N TRP A 176 11.90 3.71 5.43
CA TRP A 176 12.30 3.68 4.02
C TRP A 176 11.62 2.55 3.26
N PHE A 177 11.57 1.35 3.86
CA PHE A 177 10.89 0.20 3.28
C PHE A 177 9.40 0.49 3.00
N PHE A 178 8.65 0.99 4.00
CA PHE A 178 7.23 1.26 3.86
C PHE A 178 6.96 2.40 2.85
N CYS A 179 7.80 3.44 2.80
CA CYS A 179 7.70 4.48 1.77
C CYS A 179 7.89 3.91 0.35
N LEU A 180 8.89 3.05 0.14
CA LEU A 180 9.12 2.39 -1.15
C LEU A 180 7.98 1.43 -1.50
N ALA A 181 7.47 0.67 -0.54
CA ALA A 181 6.31 -0.21 -0.71
C ALA A 181 5.07 0.58 -1.11
N THR A 182 4.81 1.74 -0.49
CA THR A 182 3.70 2.64 -0.87
C THR A 182 3.83 3.13 -2.32
N VAL A 183 5.01 3.59 -2.73
CA VAL A 183 5.24 4.02 -4.13
C VAL A 183 5.01 2.87 -5.10
N LYS A 184 5.52 1.67 -4.78
CA LYS A 184 5.34 0.47 -5.60
C LYS A 184 3.86 0.11 -5.74
N THR A 185 3.11 0.05 -4.63
CA THR A 185 1.70 -0.30 -4.61
C THR A 185 0.87 0.70 -5.41
N ASN A 186 1.11 2.00 -5.24
CA ASN A 186 0.47 3.04 -6.05
C ASN A 186 0.72 2.84 -7.53
N ARG A 187 1.98 2.62 -7.93
CA ARG A 187 2.34 2.38 -9.32
C ARG A 187 1.67 1.12 -9.90
N ARG A 188 1.54 0.05 -9.11
CA ARG A 188 0.87 -1.20 -9.53
C ARG A 188 -0.62 -0.97 -9.77
N SER A 189 -1.29 -0.27 -8.86
CA SER A 189 -2.73 0.03 -8.95
C SER A 189 -3.06 0.93 -10.15
N LEU A 190 -2.21 1.94 -10.41
CA LEU A 190 -2.33 2.78 -11.62
C LEU A 190 -2.14 1.98 -12.93
N ARG A 191 -1.40 0.87 -12.89
CA ARG A 191 -1.20 0.01 -14.07
C ARG A 191 -2.35 -0.97 -14.29
N SER A 192 -2.89 -1.57 -13.22
CA SER A 192 -4.01 -2.53 -13.36
C SER A 192 -5.27 -1.86 -13.90
N THR A 193 -5.57 -0.64 -13.42
CA THR A 193 -6.67 0.20 -13.92
C THR A 193 -6.52 0.54 -15.40
N ALA A 194 -5.29 0.74 -15.89
CA ALA A 194 -5.03 1.04 -17.30
C ALA A 194 -5.07 -0.20 -18.23
N SER A 195 -4.73 -1.39 -17.73
CA SER A 195 -4.59 -2.59 -18.57
C SER A 195 -5.87 -3.42 -18.75
N GLY A 196 -6.95 -3.13 -18.02
CA GLY A 196 -8.20 -3.90 -18.09
C GLY A 196 -7.96 -5.39 -17.85
N GLU A 197 -7.44 -5.75 -16.67
CA GLU A 197 -7.07 -7.14 -16.34
C GLU A 197 -8.21 -8.13 -16.62
N ARG A 198 -7.87 -9.26 -17.25
CA ARG A 198 -8.83 -10.25 -17.72
C ARG A 198 -9.52 -10.94 -16.54
N VAL A 199 -10.84 -10.90 -16.55
CA VAL A 199 -11.71 -11.65 -15.63
C VAL A 199 -11.38 -13.16 -15.70
N PRO A 200 -11.23 -13.87 -14.57
CA PRO A 200 -10.92 -15.30 -14.57
C PRO A 200 -11.96 -16.14 -15.31
N ARG A 201 -11.51 -17.19 -16.02
CA ARG A 201 -12.37 -18.05 -16.87
C ARG A 201 -13.56 -18.67 -16.15
N PHE A 202 -13.43 -18.98 -14.86
CA PHE A 202 -14.51 -19.58 -14.06
C PHE A 202 -15.60 -18.59 -13.63
N VAL A 203 -15.44 -17.30 -13.93
CA VAL A 203 -16.45 -16.25 -13.70
C VAL A 203 -17.24 -15.96 -14.99
N GLN A 204 -16.70 -16.38 -16.14
CA GLN A 204 -17.32 -16.24 -17.46
C GLN A 204 -18.25 -17.42 -17.82
N GLN A 205 -18.37 -18.42 -16.93
CA GLN A 205 -19.24 -19.60 -17.04
C GLN A 205 -20.33 -19.52 -15.98
#